data_AF-A0A5D0QBR7-F1
#
_entry.id   AF-A0A5D0QBR7-F1
#
_cell.length_a   1.000
_cell.length_b   1.000
_cell.length_c   1.000
_cell.angle_alpha   90.00
_cell.angle_beta   90.00
_cell.angle_gamma   90.00
#
_symmetry.space_group_name_H-M   'P 1'
#
loop_
_entity.id
_entity.type
_entity.pdbx_description
1 polymer ?
#
loop_
_entity_poly.entity_id
_entity_poly.type
_entity_poly.pdbx_seq_one_letter_code
_entity_poly.pdbx_strand_id
1 'polypeptide(L)'
;MTHTIDAEAGDTADLPETMTAARLETSTGSFGLHEVPVPRPAAGQVLIRVDAAGVCLTDVHVLDGSLRAFTPDGGPGHHITLGHEIAGTIAALGPGVPGAWRAGQRVMPMSRQRCGHCAACTSMSGPCASLRTLGMDVDGGWAQYTLSAHHALVRVPDELSPEAASIVPDAVTVPYRALIRIGALRAGESVALWGVGGLGAHGVQIARLAGAAPIVAFDPRPQARLRALELGADLACDPADPAAPARAAALAGSRGFDLAVDFASRPEARDQAQSLLGMRGRLVLAGVCTGAIAIKDFGRFYDREHTAAAFLGYPLEDLRRVAGLLTHRRLDISASVTRVYPLAEAERAVGLLAGGASAHVRVVLRP
;
A
#
# COMPACT_ATOMS: atom_id res chain seq x y z
N MET A 1 -35.32 -23.98 -18.51
CA MET A 1 -35.78 -23.66 -17.14
C MET A 1 -34.69 -22.84 -16.49
N THR A 2 -34.86 -21.52 -16.53
CA THR A 2 -33.97 -20.51 -15.96
C THR A 2 -34.24 -20.45 -14.45
N HIS A 3 -33.34 -21.02 -13.64
CA HIS A 3 -33.30 -20.73 -12.22
C HIS A 3 -32.55 -19.41 -12.01
N THR A 4 -33.30 -18.32 -11.86
CA THR A 4 -32.84 -17.11 -11.19
C THR A 4 -32.56 -17.49 -9.74
N ILE A 5 -31.29 -17.54 -9.38
CA ILE A 5 -30.87 -17.58 -7.98
C ILE A 5 -30.92 -16.11 -7.54
N ASP A 6 -32.00 -15.74 -6.86
CA ASP A 6 -32.05 -14.47 -6.14
C ASP A 6 -30.95 -14.51 -5.08
N ALA A 7 -29.89 -13.74 -5.32
CA ALA A 7 -28.87 -13.49 -4.31
C ALA A 7 -29.56 -12.73 -3.18
N GLU A 8 -29.72 -13.36 -2.01
CA GLU A 8 -30.19 -12.68 -0.81
C GLU A 8 -29.28 -11.48 -0.55
N ALA A 9 -29.75 -10.29 -0.92
CA ALA A 9 -29.15 -9.04 -0.54
C ALA A 9 -29.19 -8.99 1.00
N GLY A 10 -28.03 -8.93 1.65
CA GLY A 10 -27.98 -8.77 3.10
C GLY A 10 -28.87 -7.60 3.53
N ASP A 11 -29.80 -7.85 4.44
CA ASP A 11 -30.82 -6.88 4.79
C ASP A 11 -30.17 -5.64 5.46
N THR A 12 -30.30 -4.49 4.82
CA THR A 12 -29.83 -3.22 5.38
C THR A 12 -30.63 -2.79 6.62
N ALA A 13 -31.73 -3.48 6.96
CA ALA A 13 -32.57 -3.20 8.11
C ALA A 13 -31.87 -3.44 9.46
N ASP A 14 -30.85 -4.31 9.52
CA ASP A 14 -30.13 -4.67 10.76
C ASP A 14 -28.85 -3.84 11.00
N LEU A 15 -28.61 -2.80 10.20
CA LEU A 15 -27.44 -1.93 10.37
C LEU A 15 -27.70 -0.86 11.44
N PRO A 16 -26.72 -0.54 12.31
CA PRO A 16 -26.87 0.54 13.27
C PRO A 16 -27.03 1.89 12.56
N GLU A 17 -27.72 2.84 13.18
CA GLU A 17 -27.92 4.18 12.62
C GLU A 17 -26.59 4.95 12.52
N THR A 18 -25.74 4.81 13.54
CA THR A 18 -24.44 5.49 13.65
C THR A 18 -23.28 4.50 13.82
N MET A 19 -22.08 5.00 13.55
CA MET A 19 -20.81 4.32 13.76
C MET A 19 -19.75 5.30 14.25
N THR A 20 -18.71 4.76 14.89
CA THR A 20 -17.49 5.50 15.18
C THR A 20 -16.54 5.49 13.98
N ALA A 21 -15.96 6.66 13.68
CA ALA A 21 -14.96 6.87 12.63
C ALA A 21 -13.88 7.85 13.10
N ALA A 22 -12.62 7.58 12.76
CA ALA A 22 -11.51 8.52 12.96
C ALA A 22 -11.39 9.44 11.75
N ARG A 23 -11.72 10.72 11.93
CA ARG A 23 -11.91 11.68 10.83
C ARG A 23 -10.98 12.87 10.97
N LEU A 24 -10.50 13.34 9.83
CA LEU A 24 -9.72 14.56 9.66
C LEU A 24 -10.64 15.65 9.10
N GLU A 25 -10.74 16.77 9.79
CA GLU A 25 -11.28 18.01 9.23
C GLU A 25 -10.25 18.66 8.31
N THR A 26 -10.52 18.65 7.00
CA THR A 26 -9.51 18.98 5.99
C THR A 26 -9.11 20.47 5.98
N SER A 27 -9.95 21.36 6.52
CA SER A 27 -9.68 22.80 6.61
C SER A 27 -8.82 23.21 7.80
N THR A 28 -8.95 22.50 8.93
CA THR A 28 -8.29 22.86 10.19
C THR A 28 -7.10 21.95 10.50
N GLY A 29 -7.06 20.75 9.90
CA GLY A 29 -6.09 19.71 10.26
C GLY A 29 -6.46 18.97 11.55
N SER A 30 -7.62 19.27 12.14
CA SER A 30 -8.09 18.61 13.36
C SER A 30 -8.44 17.15 13.05
N PHE A 31 -7.93 16.22 13.85
CA PHE A 31 -8.19 14.79 13.71
C PHE A 31 -8.69 14.23 15.03
N GLY A 32 -9.69 13.34 14.97
CA GLY A 32 -10.26 12.73 16.17
C GLY A 32 -11.34 11.70 15.84
N LEU A 33 -11.94 11.13 16.88
CA LEU A 33 -13.07 10.21 16.74
C LEU A 33 -14.39 10.98 16.65
N HIS A 34 -15.24 10.55 15.72
CA HIS A 34 -16.57 11.11 15.52
C HIS A 34 -17.59 9.98 15.45
N GLU A 35 -18.76 10.23 16.03
CA GLU A 35 -19.96 9.43 15.76
C GLU A 35 -20.63 9.99 14.50
N VAL A 36 -20.84 9.13 13.49
CA VAL A 36 -21.36 9.50 12.17
C VAL A 36 -22.38 8.48 11.68
N PRO A 37 -23.30 8.82 10.77
CA PRO A 37 -24.23 7.86 10.20
C PRO A 37 -23.52 6.70 9.48
N VAL A 38 -24.05 5.49 9.59
CA VAL A 38 -23.59 4.37 8.74
C VAL A 38 -23.98 4.65 7.29
N PRO A 39 -23.03 4.64 6.34
CA PRO A 39 -23.33 4.95 4.95
C PRO A 39 -24.15 3.82 4.31
N ARG A 40 -25.10 4.19 3.43
CA ARG A 40 -25.87 3.22 2.63
C ARG A 40 -25.20 3.00 1.27
N PRO A 41 -25.00 1.75 0.82
CA PRO A 41 -24.34 1.49 -0.45
C PRO A 41 -25.23 1.89 -1.63
N ALA A 42 -24.71 2.77 -2.49
CA ALA A 42 -25.36 3.14 -3.75
C ALA A 42 -25.22 2.03 -4.80
N ALA A 43 -25.78 2.23 -6.00
CA ALA A 43 -25.66 1.28 -7.09
C ALA A 43 -24.19 0.94 -7.40
N GLY A 44 -23.87 -0.36 -7.47
CA GLY A 44 -22.53 -0.86 -7.71
C GLY A 44 -21.57 -0.74 -6.51
N GLN A 45 -22.02 -0.28 -5.35
CA GLN A 45 -21.24 -0.23 -4.13
C GLN A 45 -21.59 -1.39 -3.19
N VAL A 46 -20.65 -1.74 -2.32
CA VAL A 46 -20.88 -2.60 -1.16
C VAL A 46 -20.56 -1.82 0.10
N LEU A 47 -21.27 -2.14 1.18
CA LEU A 47 -20.92 -1.74 2.53
C LEU A 47 -20.07 -2.85 3.15
N ILE A 48 -18.90 -2.49 3.65
CA ILE A 48 -17.96 -3.40 4.31
C ILE A 48 -17.96 -3.07 5.79
N ARG A 49 -18.28 -4.04 6.65
CA ARG A 49 -17.92 -3.98 8.07
C ARG A 49 -16.42 -4.18 8.15
N VAL A 50 -15.70 -3.17 8.64
CA VAL A 50 -14.24 -3.22 8.71
C VAL A 50 -13.84 -4.13 9.86
N ASP A 51 -13.12 -5.20 9.53
CA ASP A 51 -12.60 -6.13 10.54
C ASP A 51 -11.20 -5.70 11.01
N ALA A 52 -10.41 -5.05 10.13
CA ALA A 52 -9.13 -4.43 10.44
C ALA A 52 -8.74 -3.38 9.41
N ALA A 53 -8.02 -2.33 9.84
CA ALA A 53 -7.44 -1.33 8.95
C ALA A 53 -5.97 -1.03 9.28
N GLY A 54 -5.09 -1.05 8.28
CA GLY A 54 -3.69 -0.71 8.45
C GLY A 54 -3.46 0.79 8.64
N VAL A 55 -2.36 1.13 9.31
CA VAL A 55 -1.87 2.50 9.45
C VAL A 55 -0.61 2.66 8.61
N CYS A 56 -0.66 3.52 7.60
CA CYS A 56 0.40 3.75 6.64
C CYS A 56 1.07 5.12 6.87
N LEU A 57 2.31 5.27 6.38
CA LEU A 57 3.01 6.56 6.45
C LEU A 57 2.29 7.64 5.61
N THR A 58 1.54 7.24 4.58
CA THR A 58 0.66 8.15 3.84
C THR A 58 -0.39 8.81 4.73
N ASP A 59 -0.95 8.10 5.72
CA ASP A 59 -1.91 8.70 6.66
C ASP A 59 -1.22 9.78 7.53
N VAL A 60 0.04 9.55 7.93
CA VAL A 60 0.87 10.56 8.63
C VAL A 60 1.08 11.78 7.75
N HIS A 61 1.41 11.59 6.47
CA HIS A 61 1.60 12.70 5.52
C HIS A 61 0.32 13.50 5.26
N VAL A 62 -0.85 12.85 5.34
CA VAL A 62 -2.14 13.54 5.25
C VAL A 62 -2.39 14.37 6.51
N LEU A 63 -2.10 13.82 7.68
CA LEU A 63 -2.30 14.49 8.98
C LEU A 63 -1.31 15.64 9.22
N ASP A 64 -0.06 15.52 8.78
CA ASP A 64 0.95 16.58 8.90
C ASP A 64 0.87 17.66 7.79
N GLY A 65 -0.03 17.47 6.81
CA GLY A 65 -0.29 18.38 5.71
C GLY A 65 0.75 18.35 4.58
N SER A 66 1.76 17.47 4.64
CA SER A 66 2.75 17.30 3.57
C SER A 66 2.17 16.63 2.33
N LEU A 67 1.09 15.86 2.49
CA LEU A 67 0.25 15.34 1.41
C LEU A 67 -1.18 15.88 1.58
N ARG A 68 -1.69 16.60 0.59
CA ARG A 68 -3.06 17.09 0.64
C ARG A 68 -4.04 15.98 0.27
N ALA A 69 -4.97 15.67 1.16
CA ALA A 69 -6.20 14.96 0.79
C ALA A 69 -6.92 15.77 -0.30
N PHE A 70 -7.23 15.15 -1.44
CA PHE A 70 -7.89 15.83 -2.55
C PHE A 70 -9.39 15.65 -2.47
N THR A 71 -10.08 16.69 -2.03
CA THR A 71 -11.53 16.69 -1.90
C THR A 71 -12.09 17.82 -2.77
N PRO A 72 -12.70 17.50 -3.92
CA PRO A 72 -13.28 18.50 -4.85
C PRO A 72 -14.28 19.44 -4.19
N ASP A 73 -14.92 19.00 -3.10
CA ASP A 73 -15.98 19.71 -2.39
C ASP A 73 -15.48 20.33 -1.06
N GLY A 74 -14.16 20.46 -0.88
CA GLY A 74 -13.46 20.77 0.38
C GLY A 74 -13.64 22.19 0.92
N GLY A 75 -14.87 22.58 1.25
CA GLY A 75 -15.18 23.78 2.02
C GLY A 75 -14.88 23.61 3.53
N PRO A 76 -14.95 24.70 4.32
CA PRO A 76 -14.85 24.64 5.78
C PRO A 76 -15.81 23.60 6.38
N GLY A 77 -15.33 22.81 7.34
CA GLY A 77 -16.11 21.75 7.99
C GLY A 77 -16.19 20.43 7.21
N HIS A 78 -15.50 20.31 6.07
CA HIS A 78 -15.39 19.04 5.37
C HIS A 78 -14.50 18.05 6.16
N HIS A 79 -14.99 16.81 6.30
CA HIS A 79 -14.32 15.75 7.04
C HIS A 79 -14.08 14.53 6.16
N ILE A 80 -12.91 13.90 6.33
CA ILE A 80 -12.54 12.65 5.66
C ILE A 80 -12.17 11.60 6.71
N THR A 81 -12.77 10.42 6.63
CA THR A 81 -12.35 9.26 7.41
C THR A 81 -11.08 8.70 6.78
N LEU A 82 -10.00 8.54 7.54
CA LEU A 82 -8.71 8.06 7.02
C LEU A 82 -8.65 6.52 6.86
N GLY A 83 -7.52 6.02 6.36
CA GLY A 83 -7.22 4.58 6.25
C GLY A 83 -7.57 3.99 4.89
N HIS A 84 -6.54 3.60 4.13
CA HIS A 84 -6.69 2.97 2.81
C HIS A 84 -6.26 1.50 2.75
N GLU A 85 -5.81 0.95 3.87
CA GLU A 85 -5.43 -0.45 4.06
C GLU A 85 -6.56 -1.18 4.77
N ILE A 86 -7.42 -1.93 4.07
CA ILE A 86 -8.69 -2.39 4.63
C ILE A 86 -8.88 -3.89 4.38
N ALA A 87 -9.29 -4.60 5.42
CA ALA A 87 -9.92 -5.90 5.30
C ALA A 87 -11.20 -5.93 6.13
N GLY A 88 -12.23 -6.55 5.58
CA GLY A 88 -13.52 -6.58 6.24
C GLY A 88 -14.46 -7.61 5.65
N THR A 89 -15.70 -7.57 6.11
CA THR A 89 -16.77 -8.47 5.69
C THR A 89 -17.87 -7.66 5.02
N ILE A 90 -18.36 -8.10 3.85
CA ILE A 90 -19.50 -7.46 3.19
C ILE A 90 -20.71 -7.52 4.13
N ALA A 91 -21.19 -6.35 4.55
CA ALA A 91 -22.36 -6.20 5.40
C ALA A 91 -23.64 -6.06 4.57
N ALA A 92 -23.59 -5.24 3.51
CA ALA A 92 -24.71 -5.01 2.62
C ALA A 92 -24.24 -4.72 1.18
N LEU A 93 -25.15 -4.88 0.22
CA LEU A 93 -24.88 -4.66 -1.20
C LEU A 93 -25.86 -3.62 -1.75
N GLY A 94 -25.35 -2.69 -2.56
CA GLY A 94 -26.19 -1.78 -3.31
C GLY A 94 -26.77 -2.42 -4.58
N PRO A 95 -27.72 -1.75 -5.24
CA PRO A 95 -28.32 -2.24 -6.48
C PRO A 95 -27.28 -2.51 -7.58
N GLY A 96 -27.50 -3.54 -8.41
CA GLY A 96 -26.64 -3.84 -9.56
C GLY A 96 -25.26 -4.42 -9.23
N VAL A 97 -24.99 -4.76 -7.96
CA VAL A 97 -23.80 -5.54 -7.62
C VAL A 97 -23.95 -6.98 -8.17
N PRO A 98 -22.96 -7.51 -8.91
CA PRO A 98 -23.04 -8.86 -9.47
C PRO A 98 -23.16 -9.95 -8.40
N GLY A 99 -23.93 -11.01 -8.69
CA GLY A 99 -24.20 -12.13 -7.77
C GLY A 99 -23.00 -12.98 -7.34
N ALA A 100 -21.80 -12.68 -7.85
CA ALA A 100 -20.55 -13.24 -7.31
C ALA A 100 -20.22 -12.71 -5.89
N TRP A 101 -20.85 -11.58 -5.52
CA TRP A 101 -20.73 -10.95 -4.21
C TRP A 101 -21.99 -11.16 -3.37
N ARG A 102 -21.81 -11.42 -2.08
CA ARG A 102 -22.89 -11.63 -1.09
C ARG A 102 -22.44 -11.19 0.29
N ALA A 103 -23.39 -10.89 1.17
CA ALA A 103 -23.11 -10.56 2.56
C ALA A 103 -22.37 -11.72 3.26
N GLY A 104 -21.56 -11.39 4.26
CA GLY A 104 -20.72 -12.35 4.98
C GLY A 104 -19.40 -12.72 4.30
N GLN A 105 -19.15 -12.29 3.05
CA GLN A 105 -17.87 -12.55 2.40
C GLN A 105 -16.76 -11.62 2.90
N ARG A 106 -15.60 -12.21 3.21
CA ARG A 106 -14.39 -11.47 3.55
C ARG A 106 -13.74 -10.88 2.30
N VAL A 107 -13.51 -9.58 2.31
CA VAL A 107 -12.98 -8.82 1.18
C VAL A 107 -11.93 -7.81 1.64
N MET A 108 -11.03 -7.51 0.71
CA MET A 108 -10.10 -6.39 0.80
C MET A 108 -10.33 -5.49 -0.42
N PRO A 109 -10.77 -4.25 -0.23
CA PRO A 109 -10.90 -3.31 -1.33
C PRO A 109 -9.51 -2.81 -1.75
N MET A 110 -9.32 -2.65 -3.05
CA MET A 110 -8.22 -1.83 -3.56
C MET A 110 -8.38 -0.40 -3.03
N SER A 111 -7.29 0.16 -2.52
CA SER A 111 -7.23 1.51 -1.98
C SER A 111 -7.68 2.58 -2.99
N ARG A 112 -7.22 2.48 -4.25
CA ARG A 112 -7.48 3.46 -5.31
C ARG A 112 -8.41 2.95 -6.41
N GLN A 113 -9.64 3.44 -6.43
CA GLN A 113 -10.75 2.91 -7.20
C GLN A 113 -11.06 3.75 -8.43
N ARG A 114 -11.16 3.08 -9.58
CA ARG A 114 -11.65 3.67 -10.84
C ARG A 114 -13.17 3.87 -10.74
N CYS A 115 -13.71 4.93 -11.36
CA CYS A 115 -15.15 5.21 -11.31
C CYS A 115 -16.04 4.20 -12.04
N GLY A 116 -15.47 3.41 -12.97
CA GLY A 116 -16.20 2.35 -13.69
C GLY A 116 -17.09 2.83 -14.85
N HIS A 117 -17.36 4.13 -14.97
CA HIS A 117 -18.32 4.67 -15.96
C HIS A 117 -17.74 5.70 -16.95
N CYS A 118 -16.54 6.25 -16.72
CA CYS A 118 -15.93 7.18 -17.69
C CYS A 118 -15.38 6.44 -18.91
N ALA A 119 -15.15 7.14 -20.02
CA ALA A 119 -14.65 6.56 -21.27
C ALA A 119 -13.40 5.68 -21.08
N ALA A 120 -12.43 6.13 -20.27
CA ALA A 120 -11.22 5.36 -19.95
C ALA A 120 -11.47 4.11 -19.10
N CYS A 121 -12.59 4.04 -18.38
CA CYS A 121 -12.99 2.84 -17.65
C CYS A 121 -13.77 1.88 -18.55
N THR A 122 -14.64 2.40 -19.42
CA THR A 122 -15.45 1.55 -20.31
C THR A 122 -14.60 0.92 -21.42
N SER A 123 -13.62 1.64 -21.97
CA SER A 123 -12.68 1.11 -22.95
C SER A 123 -11.46 0.42 -22.33
N MET A 124 -11.32 0.48 -21.00
CA MET A 124 -10.11 0.06 -20.28
C MET A 124 -8.82 0.70 -20.81
N SER A 125 -8.90 1.87 -21.44
CA SER A 125 -7.76 2.59 -22.01
C SER A 125 -7.39 3.82 -21.19
N GLY A 126 -6.15 3.90 -20.71
CA GLY A 126 -5.61 5.12 -20.09
C GLY A 126 -6.10 5.40 -18.66
N PRO A 127 -5.83 6.62 -18.13
CA PRO A 127 -6.17 6.99 -16.76
C PRO A 127 -7.67 7.28 -16.59
N CYS A 128 -8.22 6.89 -15.43
CA CYS A 128 -9.61 7.18 -15.07
C CYS A 128 -9.81 8.69 -14.82
N ALA A 129 -10.89 9.27 -15.35
CA ALA A 129 -11.20 10.69 -15.19
C ALA A 129 -11.65 11.08 -13.76
N SER A 130 -12.14 10.11 -12.98
CA SER A 130 -12.57 10.31 -11.59
C SER A 130 -12.03 9.18 -10.72
N LEU A 131 -10.70 9.12 -10.62
CA LEU A 131 -10.01 8.16 -9.76
C LEU A 131 -10.12 8.63 -8.31
N ARG A 132 -10.53 7.73 -7.40
CA ARG A 132 -10.72 8.05 -5.98
C ARG A 132 -9.95 7.09 -5.10
N THR A 133 -9.42 7.55 -3.98
CA THR A 133 -8.69 6.76 -3.01
C THR A 133 -9.43 6.77 -1.69
N LEU A 134 -9.72 5.58 -1.16
CA LEU A 134 -10.23 5.41 0.19
C LEU A 134 -9.26 6.09 1.17
N GLY A 135 -9.78 6.81 2.17
CA GLY A 135 -8.96 7.49 3.17
C GLY A 135 -8.35 8.82 2.71
N MET A 136 -8.54 9.25 1.45
CA MET A 136 -8.00 10.51 0.95
C MET A 136 -8.99 11.32 0.10
N ASP A 137 -9.62 10.68 -0.88
CA ASP A 137 -10.59 11.32 -1.77
C ASP A 137 -12.04 11.01 -1.38
N VAL A 138 -12.25 9.90 -0.66
CA VAL A 138 -13.51 9.39 -0.12
C VAL A 138 -13.24 8.66 1.20
N ASP A 139 -14.25 8.52 2.06
CA ASP A 139 -14.09 7.91 3.39
C ASP A 139 -13.40 6.53 3.33
N GLY A 140 -12.42 6.34 4.22
CA GLY A 140 -11.60 5.15 4.36
C GLY A 140 -12.10 4.16 5.40
N GLY A 141 -11.17 3.32 5.89
CA GLY A 141 -11.45 2.20 6.77
C GLY A 141 -11.11 2.42 8.24
N TRP A 142 -10.67 3.61 8.67
CA TRP A 142 -10.60 3.92 10.11
C TRP A 142 -11.99 4.25 10.66
N ALA A 143 -12.92 3.31 10.48
CA ALA A 143 -14.31 3.37 10.89
C ALA A 143 -14.85 1.94 11.03
N GLN A 144 -16.00 1.77 11.67
CA GLN A 144 -16.63 0.46 11.79
C GLN A 144 -17.20 -0.05 10.46
N TYR A 145 -17.60 0.85 9.56
CA TYR A 145 -18.05 0.53 8.21
C TYR A 145 -17.46 1.47 7.17
N THR A 146 -17.29 0.98 5.94
CA THR A 146 -16.82 1.77 4.80
C THR A 146 -17.45 1.31 3.50
N LEU A 147 -17.55 2.21 2.53
CA LEU A 147 -18.06 1.91 1.20
C LEU A 147 -16.93 1.56 0.24
N SER A 148 -17.20 0.63 -0.67
CA SER A 148 -16.29 0.31 -1.77
C SER A 148 -17.06 -0.01 -3.05
N ALA A 149 -16.47 0.30 -4.20
CA ALA A 149 -16.96 -0.21 -5.47
C ALA A 149 -16.79 -1.74 -5.54
N HIS A 150 -17.81 -2.46 -5.99
CA HIS A 150 -17.77 -3.94 -6.08
C HIS A 150 -16.67 -4.44 -7.04
N HIS A 151 -16.36 -3.66 -8.09
CA HIS A 151 -15.31 -4.00 -9.06
C HIS A 151 -13.90 -3.74 -8.54
N ALA A 152 -13.74 -3.16 -7.35
CA ALA A 152 -12.46 -2.92 -6.70
C ALA A 152 -12.13 -3.95 -5.59
N LEU A 153 -12.94 -5.01 -5.45
CA LEU A 153 -12.79 -6.00 -4.39
C LEU A 153 -11.96 -7.21 -4.82
N VAL A 154 -11.19 -7.72 -3.87
CA VAL A 154 -10.58 -9.05 -3.92
C VAL A 154 -11.01 -9.82 -2.66
N ARG A 155 -11.30 -11.11 -2.79
CA ARG A 155 -11.62 -11.96 -1.64
C ARG A 155 -10.37 -12.16 -0.79
N VAL A 156 -10.55 -12.12 0.53
CA VAL A 156 -9.47 -12.44 1.47
C VAL A 156 -9.23 -13.96 1.44
N PRO A 157 -7.99 -14.43 1.26
CA PRO A 157 -7.65 -15.84 1.45
C PRO A 157 -8.04 -16.34 2.85
N ASP A 158 -8.61 -17.53 2.94
CA ASP A 158 -9.21 -18.06 4.18
C ASP A 158 -8.21 -18.12 5.34
N GLU A 159 -6.94 -18.35 5.04
CA GLU A 159 -5.86 -18.49 6.02
C GLU A 159 -5.38 -17.16 6.63
N LEU A 160 -5.72 -16.01 6.03
CA LEU A 160 -5.24 -14.73 6.54
C LEU A 160 -6.12 -14.25 7.70
N SER A 161 -5.48 -13.77 8.77
CA SER A 161 -6.18 -12.98 9.78
C SER A 161 -6.66 -11.64 9.18
N PRO A 162 -7.67 -10.98 9.77
CA PRO A 162 -8.09 -9.66 9.32
C PRO A 162 -6.94 -8.65 9.26
N GLU A 163 -6.02 -8.67 10.23
CA GLU A 163 -4.90 -7.73 10.31
C GLU A 163 -3.87 -7.98 9.20
N ALA A 164 -3.56 -9.25 8.94
CA ALA A 164 -2.66 -9.60 7.85
C ALA A 164 -3.29 -9.26 6.50
N ALA A 165 -4.61 -9.46 6.35
CA ALA A 165 -5.33 -9.12 5.14
C ALA A 165 -5.41 -7.61 4.90
N SER A 166 -5.54 -6.79 5.96
CA SER A 166 -5.74 -5.34 5.81
C SER A 166 -4.53 -4.63 5.22
N ILE A 167 -3.32 -5.14 5.44
CA ILE A 167 -2.08 -4.56 4.90
C ILE A 167 -1.79 -4.99 3.45
N VAL A 168 -2.46 -6.01 2.92
CA VAL A 168 -2.20 -6.54 1.57
C VAL A 168 -2.46 -5.50 0.47
N PRO A 169 -3.58 -4.73 0.50
CA PRO A 169 -3.88 -3.70 -0.49
C PRO A 169 -2.94 -2.51 -0.52
N ASP A 170 -1.88 -2.47 0.28
CA ASP A 170 -0.86 -1.42 0.14
C ASP A 170 0.53 -1.95 0.42
N ALA A 171 0.82 -2.25 1.68
CA ALA A 171 2.16 -2.63 2.16
C ALA A 171 2.77 -3.81 1.41
N VAL A 172 1.96 -4.74 0.90
CA VAL A 172 2.43 -5.91 0.14
C VAL A 172 2.32 -5.69 -1.38
N THR A 173 1.23 -5.10 -1.85
CA THR A 173 0.94 -4.97 -3.29
C THR A 173 1.76 -3.85 -3.95
N VAL A 174 2.08 -2.76 -3.25
CA VAL A 174 2.92 -1.69 -3.79
C VAL A 174 4.36 -2.17 -4.06
N PRO A 175 5.05 -2.87 -3.13
CA PRO A 175 6.34 -3.49 -3.43
C PRO A 175 6.28 -4.52 -4.56
N TYR A 176 5.20 -5.31 -4.65
CA TYR A 176 5.01 -6.24 -5.76
C TYR A 176 5.01 -5.51 -7.11
N ARG A 177 4.23 -4.43 -7.22
CA ARG A 177 4.22 -3.61 -8.43
C ARG A 177 5.59 -2.98 -8.71
N ALA A 178 6.24 -2.43 -7.69
CA ALA A 178 7.54 -1.78 -7.81
C ALA A 178 8.58 -2.74 -8.41
N LEU A 179 8.68 -3.96 -7.88
CA LEU A 179 9.69 -4.93 -8.29
C LEU A 179 9.32 -5.64 -9.59
N ILE A 180 8.08 -6.16 -9.69
CA ILE A 180 7.70 -7.08 -10.76
C ILE A 180 7.23 -6.34 -12.02
N ARG A 181 6.46 -5.26 -11.88
CA ARG A 181 5.83 -4.59 -13.04
C ARG A 181 6.60 -3.37 -13.51
N ILE A 182 7.08 -2.55 -12.59
CA ILE A 182 7.79 -1.31 -12.93
C ILE A 182 9.28 -1.60 -13.08
N GLY A 183 9.87 -2.27 -12.09
CA GLY A 183 11.26 -2.69 -12.11
C GLY A 183 11.52 -3.82 -13.11
N ALA A 184 10.50 -4.61 -13.46
CA ALA A 184 10.63 -5.78 -14.34
C ALA A 184 11.80 -6.71 -13.91
N LEU A 185 11.92 -6.92 -12.60
CA LEU A 185 12.96 -7.74 -11.98
C LEU A 185 12.89 -9.17 -12.53
N ARG A 186 14.04 -9.70 -12.95
CA ARG A 186 14.19 -11.08 -13.44
C ARG A 186 15.00 -11.93 -12.48
N ALA A 187 14.80 -13.24 -12.55
CA ALA A 187 15.63 -14.19 -11.83
C ALA A 187 17.11 -14.02 -12.20
N GLY A 188 17.99 -13.98 -11.20
CA GLY A 188 19.42 -13.76 -11.34
C GLY A 188 19.85 -12.29 -11.46
N GLU A 189 18.90 -11.33 -11.51
CA GLU A 189 19.23 -9.91 -11.45
C GLU A 189 19.49 -9.48 -10.00
N SER A 190 20.42 -8.55 -9.84
CA SER A 190 20.80 -7.94 -8.57
C SER A 190 19.87 -6.79 -8.20
N VAL A 191 19.50 -6.66 -6.92
CA VAL A 191 18.59 -5.61 -6.46
C VAL A 191 19.05 -4.96 -5.15
N ALA A 192 18.92 -3.64 -5.08
CA ALA A 192 19.13 -2.85 -3.88
C ALA A 192 17.85 -2.09 -3.47
N LEU A 193 17.49 -2.16 -2.19
CA LEU A 193 16.26 -1.59 -1.64
C LEU A 193 16.58 -0.57 -0.54
N TRP A 194 16.12 0.67 -0.68
CA TRP A 194 16.24 1.70 0.35
C TRP A 194 14.95 1.84 1.14
N GLY A 195 15.03 1.74 2.46
CA GLY A 195 13.90 1.76 3.38
C GLY A 195 13.23 0.40 3.50
N VAL A 196 13.71 -0.44 4.44
CA VAL A 196 13.11 -1.76 4.74
C VAL A 196 12.20 -1.73 5.97
N GLY A 197 11.34 -0.70 6.01
CA GLY A 197 10.21 -0.59 6.93
C GLY A 197 9.01 -1.45 6.48
N GLY A 198 7.80 -0.91 6.60
CA GLY A 198 6.57 -1.62 6.26
C GLY A 198 6.53 -2.15 4.82
N LEU A 199 6.84 -1.32 3.82
CA LEU A 199 6.85 -1.73 2.41
C LEU A 199 8.11 -2.53 2.04
N GLY A 200 9.29 -2.00 2.35
CA GLY A 200 10.54 -2.63 1.93
C GLY A 200 10.79 -4.01 2.55
N ALA A 201 10.24 -4.30 3.74
CA ALA A 201 10.28 -5.66 4.30
C ALA A 201 9.56 -6.67 3.38
N HIS A 202 8.37 -6.33 2.85
CA HIS A 202 7.72 -7.16 1.83
C HIS A 202 8.48 -7.13 0.51
N GLY A 203 9.11 -6.00 0.16
CA GLY A 203 9.99 -5.88 -1.00
C GLY A 203 11.14 -6.89 -1.00
N VAL A 204 11.80 -7.12 0.15
CA VAL A 204 12.86 -8.14 0.28
C VAL A 204 12.31 -9.54 -0.03
N GLN A 205 11.17 -9.91 0.55
CA GLN A 205 10.56 -11.22 0.30
C GLN A 205 10.15 -11.41 -1.17
N ILE A 206 9.60 -10.36 -1.78
CA ILE A 206 9.18 -10.39 -3.19
C ILE A 206 10.39 -10.46 -4.12
N ALA A 207 11.47 -9.74 -3.83
CA ALA A 207 12.72 -9.84 -4.57
C ALA A 207 13.29 -11.27 -4.52
N ARG A 208 13.28 -11.89 -3.33
CA ARG A 208 13.68 -13.29 -3.15
C ARG A 208 12.78 -14.25 -3.92
N LEU A 209 11.46 -14.05 -3.86
CA LEU A 209 10.49 -14.84 -4.62
C LEU A 209 10.70 -14.72 -6.14
N ALA A 210 11.11 -13.54 -6.61
CA ALA A 210 11.43 -13.30 -8.02
C ALA A 210 12.77 -13.92 -8.47
N GLY A 211 13.55 -14.48 -7.52
CA GLY A 211 14.85 -15.09 -7.78
C GLY A 211 15.99 -14.07 -7.92
N ALA A 212 15.86 -12.87 -7.32
CA ALA A 212 16.92 -11.88 -7.33
C ALA A 212 18.17 -12.38 -6.59
N ALA A 213 19.34 -12.04 -7.12
CA ALA A 213 20.63 -12.44 -6.57
C ALA A 213 21.75 -11.48 -7.03
N PRO A 214 22.41 -10.74 -6.11
CA PRO A 214 22.11 -10.57 -4.69
C PRO A 214 20.96 -9.59 -4.40
N ILE A 215 20.45 -9.63 -3.16
CA ILE A 215 19.51 -8.68 -2.57
C ILE A 215 20.21 -7.87 -1.47
N VAL A 216 20.29 -6.55 -1.63
CA VAL A 216 20.88 -5.64 -0.63
C VAL A 216 19.85 -4.67 -0.07
N ALA A 217 19.75 -4.58 1.25
CA ALA A 217 18.84 -3.70 1.95
C ALA A 217 19.58 -2.54 2.64
N PHE A 218 19.02 -1.34 2.57
CA PHE A 218 19.51 -0.16 3.27
C PHE A 218 18.43 0.41 4.19
N ASP A 219 18.72 0.53 5.49
CA ASP A 219 17.84 1.21 6.45
C ASP A 219 18.66 1.73 7.63
N PRO A 220 18.41 2.95 8.14
CA PRO A 220 19.14 3.50 9.29
C PRO A 220 18.87 2.73 10.58
N ARG A 221 17.79 1.94 10.67
CA ARG A 221 17.42 1.24 11.90
C ARG A 221 18.04 -0.16 11.97
N PRO A 222 18.80 -0.49 13.02
CA PRO A 222 19.40 -1.81 13.18
C PRO A 222 18.39 -2.97 13.13
N GLN A 223 17.23 -2.81 13.78
CA GLN A 223 16.16 -3.81 13.81
C GLN A 223 15.54 -4.07 12.43
N ALA A 224 15.46 -3.04 11.57
CA ALA A 224 14.96 -3.20 10.20
C ALA A 224 15.98 -3.95 9.34
N ARG A 225 17.28 -3.70 9.54
CA ARG A 225 18.36 -4.43 8.87
C ARG A 225 18.41 -5.90 9.27
N LEU A 226 18.30 -6.22 10.56
CA LEU A 226 18.24 -7.61 11.05
C LEU A 226 17.06 -8.36 10.42
N ARG A 227 15.88 -7.73 10.43
CA ARG A 227 14.70 -8.29 9.79
C ARG A 227 14.88 -8.51 8.29
N ALA A 228 15.52 -7.58 7.58
CA ALA A 228 15.78 -7.76 6.16
C ALA A 228 16.63 -9.00 5.89
N LEU A 229 17.64 -9.28 6.73
CA LEU A 229 18.43 -10.52 6.63
C LEU A 229 17.57 -11.76 6.87
N GLU A 230 16.71 -11.76 7.89
CA GLU A 230 15.78 -12.87 8.18
C GLU A 230 14.81 -13.14 7.01
N LEU A 231 14.34 -12.08 6.36
CA LEU A 231 13.44 -12.15 5.20
C LEU A 231 14.17 -12.57 3.91
N GLY A 232 15.50 -12.53 3.90
CA GLY A 232 16.35 -13.07 2.84
C GLY A 232 17.09 -12.04 2.01
N ALA A 233 17.40 -10.86 2.56
CA ALA A 233 18.46 -10.02 2.03
C ALA A 233 19.82 -10.70 2.27
N ASP A 234 20.72 -10.65 1.31
CA ASP A 234 22.08 -11.18 1.42
C ASP A 234 22.99 -10.22 2.21
N LEU A 235 22.67 -8.94 2.19
CA LEU A 235 23.38 -7.89 2.92
C LEU A 235 22.40 -6.81 3.37
N ALA A 236 22.57 -6.32 4.60
CA ALA A 236 21.86 -5.17 5.12
C ALA A 236 22.84 -4.11 5.64
N CYS A 237 22.68 -2.88 5.17
CA CYS A 237 23.61 -1.78 5.40
C CYS A 237 22.91 -0.58 6.06
N ASP A 238 23.66 0.11 6.92
CA ASP A 238 23.27 1.46 7.34
C ASP A 238 23.60 2.43 6.20
N PRO A 239 22.65 3.20 5.66
CA PRO A 239 22.93 4.14 4.57
C PRO A 239 23.88 5.27 4.99
N ALA A 240 24.02 5.56 6.29
CA ALA A 240 24.95 6.55 6.82
C ALA A 240 26.38 6.02 7.01
N ASP A 241 26.59 4.70 6.94
CA ASP A 241 27.93 4.10 6.99
C ASP A 241 28.67 4.39 5.65
N PRO A 242 29.79 5.14 5.66
CA PRO A 242 30.52 5.46 4.45
C PRO A 242 31.12 4.22 3.75
N ALA A 243 31.26 3.09 4.44
CA ALA A 243 31.70 1.84 3.85
C ALA A 243 30.56 1.04 3.18
N ALA A 244 29.29 1.39 3.44
CA ALA A 244 28.13 0.65 2.93
C ALA A 244 28.04 0.59 1.40
N PRO A 245 28.25 1.68 0.64
CA PRO A 245 28.26 1.62 -0.83
C PRO A 245 29.30 0.65 -1.38
N ALA A 246 30.51 0.65 -0.81
CA ALA A 246 31.60 -0.22 -1.25
C ALA A 246 31.29 -1.70 -0.99
N ARG A 247 30.73 -2.02 0.18
CA ARG A 247 30.29 -3.39 0.52
C ARG A 247 29.16 -3.88 -0.39
N ALA A 248 28.18 -3.02 -0.65
CA ALA A 248 27.07 -3.34 -1.55
C ALA A 248 27.55 -3.54 -3.01
N ALA A 249 28.42 -2.65 -3.50
CA ALA A 249 29.01 -2.76 -4.83
C ALA A 249 29.88 -4.02 -4.98
N ALA A 250 30.63 -4.40 -3.94
CA ALA A 250 31.43 -5.63 -3.95
C ALA A 250 30.54 -6.87 -4.13
N LEU A 251 29.34 -6.89 -3.54
CA LEU A 251 28.40 -7.99 -3.67
C LEU A 251 27.72 -8.02 -5.05
N ALA A 252 27.35 -6.86 -5.59
CA ALA A 252 26.82 -6.75 -6.96
C ALA A 252 27.89 -7.00 -8.04
N GLY A 253 29.16 -6.93 -7.68
CA GLY A 253 30.30 -7.10 -8.58
C GLY A 253 30.50 -5.89 -9.51
N SER A 254 31.38 -6.06 -10.50
CA SER A 254 31.74 -5.00 -11.46
C SER A 254 30.56 -4.51 -12.33
N ARG A 255 29.48 -5.28 -12.37
CA ARG A 255 28.27 -4.93 -13.12
C ARG A 255 27.46 -3.84 -12.45
N GLY A 256 27.52 -3.68 -11.12
CA GLY A 256 26.60 -2.83 -10.35
C GLY A 256 25.20 -3.44 -10.26
N PHE A 257 24.26 -2.74 -9.63
CA PHE A 257 22.89 -3.25 -9.46
C PHE A 257 22.03 -3.12 -10.72
N ASP A 258 21.27 -4.17 -11.05
CA ASP A 258 20.32 -4.17 -12.18
C ASP A 258 19.04 -3.39 -11.84
N LEU A 259 18.66 -3.36 -10.56
CA LEU A 259 17.49 -2.67 -10.04
C LEU A 259 17.78 -2.00 -8.69
N ALA A 260 17.39 -0.74 -8.56
CA ALA A 260 17.32 -0.02 -7.30
C ALA A 260 15.87 0.40 -7.04
N VAL A 261 15.38 0.18 -5.81
CA VAL A 261 14.03 0.61 -5.41
C VAL A 261 14.11 1.50 -4.17
N ASP A 262 13.57 2.72 -4.29
CA ASP A 262 13.49 3.68 -3.20
C ASP A 262 12.09 3.63 -2.54
N PHE A 263 12.02 3.03 -1.35
CA PHE A 263 10.88 3.11 -0.44
C PHE A 263 11.09 4.15 0.68
N ALA A 264 12.29 4.71 0.81
CA ALA A 264 12.64 5.67 1.86
C ALA A 264 12.23 7.10 1.51
N SER A 265 12.15 7.42 0.20
CA SER A 265 11.84 8.74 -0.33
C SER A 265 12.81 9.84 0.10
N ARG A 266 14.03 9.49 0.52
CA ARG A 266 15.05 10.45 0.97
C ARG A 266 15.98 10.85 -0.19
N PRO A 267 16.33 12.15 -0.36
CA PRO A 267 17.29 12.57 -1.39
C PRO A 267 18.61 11.77 -1.35
N GLU A 268 19.15 11.54 -0.16
CA GLU A 268 20.42 10.84 0.05
C GLU A 268 20.32 9.37 -0.38
N ALA A 269 19.16 8.73 -0.14
CA ALA A 269 18.89 7.37 -0.60
C ALA A 269 18.84 7.31 -2.13
N ARG A 270 18.21 8.29 -2.78
CA ARG A 270 18.16 8.36 -4.26
C ARG A 270 19.53 8.60 -4.88
N ASP A 271 20.35 9.42 -4.25
CA ASP A 271 21.71 9.68 -4.73
C ASP A 271 22.57 8.42 -4.65
N GLN A 272 22.52 7.74 -3.50
CA GLN A 272 23.22 6.47 -3.29
C GLN A 272 22.72 5.41 -4.30
N ALA A 273 21.40 5.29 -4.47
CA ALA A 273 20.79 4.40 -5.46
C ALA A 273 21.30 4.65 -6.88
N GLN A 274 21.28 5.91 -7.34
CA GLN A 274 21.80 6.27 -8.66
C GLN A 274 23.26 5.86 -8.83
N SER A 275 24.11 6.13 -7.85
CA SER A 275 25.56 5.82 -7.89
C SER A 275 25.89 4.32 -7.90
N LEU A 276 25.00 3.46 -7.37
CA LEU A 276 25.22 2.01 -7.29
C LEU A 276 24.66 1.22 -8.48
N LEU A 277 23.89 1.87 -9.37
CA LEU A 277 23.36 1.21 -10.56
C LEU A 277 24.43 0.76 -11.55
N GLY A 278 24.17 -0.39 -12.15
CA GLY A 278 24.95 -1.00 -13.22
C GLY A 278 24.57 -0.53 -14.62
N MET A 279 25.23 -1.10 -15.64
CA MET A 279 24.83 -0.89 -17.03
C MET A 279 23.36 -1.27 -17.22
N ARG A 280 22.57 -0.36 -17.82
CA ARG A 280 21.13 -0.47 -18.06
C ARG A 280 20.31 -0.62 -16.78
N GLY A 281 20.86 -0.19 -15.65
CA GLY A 281 20.22 -0.22 -14.34
C GLY A 281 18.94 0.60 -14.29
N ARG A 282 17.97 0.11 -13.50
CA ARG A 282 16.65 0.73 -13.34
C ARG A 282 16.50 1.28 -11.93
N LEU A 283 16.05 2.53 -11.81
CA LEU A 283 15.63 3.14 -10.55
C LEU A 283 14.10 3.21 -10.48
N VAL A 284 13.52 2.59 -9.46
CA VAL A 284 12.08 2.67 -9.17
C VAL A 284 11.85 3.49 -7.92
N LEU A 285 11.10 4.58 -8.06
CA LEU A 285 10.68 5.43 -6.96
C LEU A 285 9.29 5.00 -6.50
N ALA A 286 9.23 4.31 -5.36
CA ALA A 286 7.99 3.70 -4.85
C ALA A 286 7.39 4.47 -3.67
N GLY A 287 8.21 5.16 -2.87
CA GLY A 287 7.73 5.99 -1.78
C GLY A 287 7.17 7.35 -2.22
N VAL A 288 6.33 7.95 -1.38
CA VAL A 288 5.84 9.32 -1.57
C VAL A 288 6.99 10.29 -1.33
N CYS A 289 7.31 11.13 -2.32
CA CYS A 289 8.33 12.17 -2.20
C CYS A 289 7.73 13.51 -2.59
N THR A 290 8.01 14.56 -1.80
CA THR A 290 7.75 15.95 -2.15
C THR A 290 9.07 16.60 -2.62
N GLY A 291 9.00 17.47 -3.62
CA GLY A 291 10.17 18.20 -4.13
C GLY A 291 10.81 17.59 -5.38
N ALA A 292 11.94 18.20 -5.80
CA ALA A 292 12.61 17.86 -7.04
C ALA A 292 13.39 16.54 -6.96
N ILE A 293 13.39 15.80 -8.06
CA ILE A 293 14.27 14.65 -8.27
C ILE A 293 15.36 15.08 -9.24
N ALA A 294 16.62 14.96 -8.82
CA ALA A 294 17.77 15.33 -9.63
C ALA A 294 18.52 14.08 -10.12
N ILE A 295 18.89 14.07 -11.40
CA ILE A 295 19.92 13.17 -11.93
C ILE A 295 21.26 13.87 -11.72
N LYS A 296 22.01 13.46 -10.68
CA LYS A 296 23.23 14.17 -10.26
C LYS A 296 24.37 14.04 -11.28
N ASP A 297 24.50 12.87 -11.88
CA ASP A 297 25.50 12.58 -12.90
C ASP A 297 24.79 12.15 -14.18
N PHE A 298 24.40 13.14 -14.99
CA PHE A 298 23.69 12.89 -16.24
C PHE A 298 24.55 12.16 -17.27
N GLY A 299 25.86 12.41 -17.30
CA GLY A 299 26.79 11.70 -18.20
C GLY A 299 26.77 10.20 -17.91
N ARG A 300 26.96 9.81 -16.65
CA ARG A 300 26.85 8.41 -16.23
C ARG A 300 25.46 7.82 -16.46
N PHE A 301 24.41 8.60 -16.23
CA PHE A 301 23.03 8.16 -16.48
C PHE A 301 22.81 7.83 -17.96
N TYR A 302 23.31 8.69 -18.85
CA TYR A 302 23.20 8.54 -20.30
C TYR A 302 24.09 7.40 -20.82
N ASP A 303 25.39 7.41 -20.48
CA ASP A 303 26.38 6.43 -20.98
C ASP A 303 26.08 5.00 -20.52
N ARG A 304 25.44 4.85 -19.36
CA ARG A 304 25.03 3.55 -18.83
C ARG A 304 23.59 3.17 -19.19
N GLU A 305 22.88 3.97 -19.97
CA GLU A 305 21.48 3.72 -20.36
C GLU A 305 20.56 3.48 -19.15
N HIS A 306 20.74 4.23 -18.07
CA HIS A 306 19.89 4.10 -16.90
C HIS A 306 18.45 4.54 -17.21
N THR A 307 17.50 3.95 -16.48
CA THR A 307 16.10 4.38 -16.51
C THR A 307 15.62 4.72 -15.10
N ALA A 308 14.71 5.68 -15.00
CA ALA A 308 14.05 6.02 -13.75
C ALA A 308 12.54 6.04 -13.96
N ALA A 309 11.80 5.40 -13.06
CA ALA A 309 10.35 5.34 -13.12
C ALA A 309 9.72 5.56 -11.76
N ALA A 310 8.61 6.28 -11.75
CA ALA A 310 7.71 6.39 -10.62
C ALA A 310 6.35 5.83 -11.02
N PHE A 311 5.54 5.43 -10.04
CA PHE A 311 4.21 4.91 -10.28
C PHE A 311 3.27 5.27 -9.14
N LEU A 312 1.98 5.09 -9.39
CA LEU A 312 0.93 5.44 -8.45
C LEU A 312 -0.11 4.33 -8.39
N GLY A 313 -0.40 3.85 -7.18
CA GLY A 313 -1.30 2.73 -6.93
C GLY A 313 -0.91 1.47 -7.71
N TYR A 314 -1.88 0.60 -7.97
CA TYR A 314 -1.69 -0.64 -8.73
C TYR A 314 -3.02 -1.04 -9.41
N PRO A 315 -3.01 -1.89 -10.46
CA PRO A 315 -4.21 -2.44 -11.06
C PRO A 315 -4.73 -3.62 -10.24
N LEU A 316 -6.02 -3.96 -10.36
CA LEU A 316 -6.65 -4.96 -9.49
C LEU A 316 -6.04 -6.35 -9.64
N GLU A 317 -5.50 -6.60 -10.82
CA GLU A 317 -4.72 -7.79 -11.13
C GLU A 317 -3.52 -7.98 -10.19
N ASP A 318 -2.83 -6.93 -9.75
CA ASP A 318 -1.69 -7.06 -8.85
C ASP A 318 -2.14 -7.54 -7.47
N LEU A 319 -3.21 -6.95 -6.94
CA LEU A 319 -3.80 -7.39 -5.68
C LEU A 319 -4.28 -8.84 -5.77
N ARG A 320 -4.89 -9.25 -6.89
CA ARG A 320 -5.29 -10.65 -7.14
C ARG A 320 -4.09 -11.60 -7.20
N ARG A 321 -3.00 -11.20 -7.86
CA ARG A 321 -1.78 -12.01 -7.94
C ARG A 321 -1.14 -12.17 -6.57
N VAL A 322 -1.02 -11.08 -5.80
CA VAL A 322 -0.52 -11.12 -4.41
C VAL A 322 -1.40 -11.99 -3.53
N ALA A 323 -2.73 -11.87 -3.64
CA ALA A 323 -3.64 -12.77 -2.93
C ALA A 323 -3.38 -14.25 -3.27
N GLY A 324 -3.18 -14.56 -4.56
CA GLY A 324 -2.82 -15.91 -5.00
C GLY A 324 -1.47 -16.39 -4.44
N LEU A 325 -0.46 -15.53 -4.37
CA LEU A 325 0.84 -15.86 -3.74
C LEU A 325 0.67 -16.20 -2.25
N LEU A 326 -0.19 -15.47 -1.54
CA LEU A 326 -0.50 -15.72 -0.13
C LEU A 326 -1.28 -17.03 0.05
N THR A 327 -2.31 -17.28 -0.77
CA THR A 327 -3.06 -18.55 -0.77
C THR A 327 -2.14 -19.76 -0.98
N HIS A 328 -1.16 -19.65 -1.88
CA HIS A 328 -0.19 -20.72 -2.15
C HIS A 328 1.04 -20.69 -1.24
N ARG A 329 1.03 -19.86 -0.18
CA ARG A 329 2.13 -19.75 0.82
C ARG A 329 3.49 -19.48 0.18
N ARG A 330 3.51 -18.69 -0.90
CA ARG A 330 4.73 -18.20 -1.57
C ARG A 330 5.26 -16.92 -0.94
N LEU A 331 4.45 -16.24 -0.15
CA LEU A 331 4.81 -15.11 0.70
C LEU A 331 4.31 -15.39 2.12
N ASP A 332 5.10 -15.03 3.13
CA ASP A 332 4.70 -15.10 4.53
C ASP A 332 4.64 -13.67 5.12
N ILE A 333 3.43 -13.24 5.47
CA ILE A 333 3.19 -11.94 6.07
C ILE A 333 2.70 -12.02 7.52
N SER A 334 2.70 -13.22 8.11
CA SER A 334 2.18 -13.47 9.46
C SER A 334 2.87 -12.64 10.54
N ALA A 335 4.19 -12.42 10.40
CA ALA A 335 4.99 -11.58 11.30
C ALA A 335 4.98 -10.08 10.94
N SER A 336 4.21 -9.68 9.91
CA SER A 336 4.22 -8.28 9.43
C SER A 336 3.41 -7.36 10.33
N VAL A 337 2.38 -7.84 11.00
CA VAL A 337 1.61 -7.03 11.95
C VAL A 337 2.23 -7.19 13.33
N THR A 338 2.94 -6.15 13.77
CA THR A 338 3.65 -6.17 15.05
C THR A 338 2.88 -5.51 16.17
N ARG A 339 1.80 -4.78 15.85
CA ARG A 339 0.96 -4.11 16.84
C ARG A 339 -0.46 -3.92 16.32
N VAL A 340 -1.42 -4.19 17.18
CA VAL A 340 -2.85 -3.95 16.94
C VAL A 340 -3.35 -3.01 18.04
N TYR A 341 -4.10 -1.99 17.64
CA TYR A 341 -4.78 -1.05 18.53
C TYR A 341 -6.29 -1.04 18.26
N PRO A 342 -7.13 -0.71 19.25
CA PRO A 342 -8.51 -0.36 18.96
C PRO A 342 -8.55 0.93 18.11
N LEU A 343 -9.60 1.11 17.30
CA LEU A 343 -9.82 2.34 16.52
C LEU A 343 -9.79 3.59 17.39
N ALA A 344 -10.24 3.49 18.64
CA ALA A 344 -10.20 4.57 19.61
C ALA A 344 -8.78 5.10 19.91
N GLU A 345 -7.74 4.33 19.60
CA GLU A 345 -6.32 4.71 19.74
C GLU A 345 -5.67 5.09 18.39
N ALA A 346 -6.45 5.48 17.37
CA ALA A 346 -5.93 5.86 16.05
C ALA A 346 -4.84 6.95 16.11
N GLU A 347 -5.03 8.00 16.91
CA GLU A 347 -4.03 9.06 17.12
C GLU A 347 -2.70 8.51 17.64
N ARG A 348 -2.77 7.59 18.61
CA ARG A 348 -1.58 6.94 19.17
C ARG A 348 -0.87 6.09 18.12
N ALA A 349 -1.64 5.36 17.31
CA ALA A 349 -1.09 4.52 16.25
C ALA A 349 -0.35 5.34 15.19
N VAL A 350 -0.88 6.50 14.80
CA VAL A 350 -0.23 7.46 13.92
C VAL A 350 1.04 8.03 14.54
N GLY A 351 0.97 8.47 15.82
CA GLY A 351 2.11 9.05 16.52
C GLY A 351 3.33 8.12 16.60
N LEU A 352 3.10 6.80 16.70
CA LEU A 352 4.18 5.80 16.66
C LEU A 352 4.90 5.76 15.31
N LEU A 353 4.18 5.89 14.20
CA LEU A 353 4.77 5.90 12.86
C LEU A 353 5.48 7.23 12.57
N ALA A 354 4.89 8.35 12.98
CA ALA A 354 5.46 9.69 12.81
C ALA A 354 6.81 9.85 13.55
N GLY A 355 6.94 9.24 14.73
CA GLY A 355 8.16 9.33 15.55
C GLY A 355 9.42 8.67 14.94
N GLY A 356 9.31 7.93 13.83
CA GLY A 356 10.45 7.33 13.11
C GLY A 356 11.22 6.22 13.85
N ALA A 357 11.07 6.13 15.17
CA ALA A 357 11.73 5.18 16.06
C ALA A 357 10.93 3.86 16.25
N SER A 358 9.84 3.68 15.52
CA SER A 358 9.01 2.49 15.67
C SER A 358 9.78 1.23 15.27
N ALA A 359 9.89 0.28 16.21
CA ALA A 359 10.36 -1.07 15.93
C ALA A 359 9.32 -1.89 15.12
N HIS A 360 8.09 -1.37 15.01
CA HIS A 360 6.98 -2.04 14.36
C HIS A 360 7.15 -2.09 12.84
N VAL A 361 6.81 -3.23 12.24
CA VAL A 361 6.76 -3.39 10.77
C VAL A 361 5.49 -2.71 10.25
N ARG A 362 4.34 -3.18 10.75
CA ARG A 362 3.01 -2.63 10.49
C ARG A 362 2.25 -2.48 11.81
N VAL A 363 1.41 -1.44 11.84
CA VAL A 363 0.43 -1.17 12.89
C VAL A 363 -0.95 -1.27 12.26
N VAL A 364 -1.90 -1.88 12.97
CA VAL A 364 -3.27 -2.10 12.52
C VAL A 364 -4.26 -1.62 13.58
N LEU A 365 -5.38 -1.05 13.14
CA LEU A 365 -6.54 -0.68 13.94
C LEU A 365 -7.64 -1.73 13.81
N ARG A 366 -8.31 -2.05 14.91
CA ARG A 366 -9.56 -2.81 14.95
C ARG A 366 -10.71 -1.91 15.41
N PRO A 367 -11.73 -1.67 14.56
CA PRO A 367 -12.92 -0.90 14.91
C PRO A 367 -13.80 -1.49 16.01
#